data_AF-A0A940DBY0-F1
#
_entry.id   AF-A0A940DBY0-F1
#
_cell.length_a   1.000
_cell.length_b   1.000
_cell.length_c   1.000
_cell.angle_alpha   90.00
_cell.angle_beta   90.00
_cell.angle_gamma   90.00
#
_symmetry.space_group_name_H-M   'P 1'
#
loop_
_entity.id
_entity.type
_entity.pdbx_description
1 polymer ?
#
loop_
_entity_poly.entity_id
_entity_poly.type
_entity_poly.pdbx_seq_one_letter_code
_entity_poly.pdbx_strand_id
1 'polypeptide(L)'
;MAIIRYLFSTLPIHLFMGGISLTLFLATLNDRTHSEVIKLSLFLFFFNIIGYLLLSSFLPKWFQAKEVLCSTFFFLGLGLCIWAISFLTLQLGNLYFLYHIVGYTSFIWIPYSFTNISEELGLKLGYLFSIIPSILIIFGFYVGKVHKGDSPAPL
;
A
#
# COMPACT_ATOMS: atom_id res chain seq x y z
N MET A 1 0.68 -15.17 22.33
CA MET A 1 1.75 -14.59 21.49
C MET A 1 1.61 -14.93 20.00
N ALA A 2 1.06 -16.10 19.62
CA ALA A 2 0.89 -16.51 18.21
C ALA A 2 0.03 -15.56 17.35
N ILE A 3 -1.10 -15.06 17.87
CA ILE A 3 -2.03 -14.19 17.13
C ILE A 3 -1.38 -12.86 16.71
N ILE A 4 -0.58 -12.25 17.59
CA ILE A 4 0.13 -11.00 17.29
C ILE A 4 1.12 -11.23 16.15
N ARG A 5 1.91 -12.32 16.19
CA ARG A 5 2.82 -12.67 15.10
C ARG A 5 2.08 -12.86 13.77
N TYR A 6 0.88 -13.44 13.78
CA TYR A 6 0.08 -13.63 12.57
C TYR A 6 -0.41 -12.30 11.99
N LEU A 7 -0.97 -11.43 12.83
CA LEU A 7 -1.52 -10.13 12.40
C LEU A 7 -0.47 -9.22 11.76
N PHE A 8 0.79 -9.32 12.20
CA PHE A 8 1.86 -8.44 11.74
C PHE A 8 2.81 -9.06 10.71
N SER A 9 2.51 -10.23 10.16
CA SER A 9 3.37 -10.90 9.16
C SER A 9 3.63 -10.07 7.90
N THR A 10 2.65 -9.26 7.47
CA THR A 10 2.78 -8.37 6.30
C THR A 10 3.09 -6.92 6.67
N LEU A 11 3.15 -6.57 7.97
CA LEU A 11 3.43 -5.20 8.43
C LEU A 11 4.75 -4.64 7.89
N PRO A 12 5.88 -5.39 7.89
CA PRO A 12 7.14 -4.86 7.39
C PRO A 12 7.06 -4.42 5.92
N ILE A 13 6.29 -5.13 5.10
CA ILE A 13 6.06 -4.74 3.70
C ILE A 13 5.31 -3.42 3.64
N HIS A 14 4.21 -3.29 4.37
CA HIS A 14 3.45 -2.03 4.42
C HIS A 14 4.29 -0.85 4.91
N LEU A 15 5.12 -1.04 5.95
CA LEU A 15 6.01 0.00 6.47
C LEU A 15 7.10 0.39 5.47
N PHE A 16 7.74 -0.59 4.81
CA PHE A 16 8.79 -0.31 3.84
C PHE A 16 8.27 0.43 2.62
N MET A 17 7.18 -0.09 2.01
CA MET A 17 6.53 0.57 0.87
C MET A 17 5.96 1.93 1.28
N GLY A 18 5.54 2.08 2.53
CA GLY A 18 5.09 3.33 3.10
C GLY A 18 6.17 4.37 3.28
N GLY A 19 7.35 3.97 3.75
CA GLY A 19 8.50 4.84 3.86
C GLY A 19 8.96 5.37 2.50
N ILE A 20 9.01 4.51 1.48
CA ILE A 20 9.35 4.91 0.10
C ILE A 20 8.39 6.00 -0.39
N SER A 21 7.11 5.78 -0.14
CA SER A 21 6.02 6.64 -0.57
C SER A 21 6.01 7.99 0.16
N LEU A 22 6.32 7.99 1.45
CA LEU A 22 6.51 9.22 2.25
C LEU A 22 7.55 10.17 1.65
N THR A 23 8.59 9.67 0.97
CA THR A 23 9.60 10.53 0.34
C THR A 23 9.01 11.47 -0.71
N LEU A 24 7.96 11.06 -1.40
CA LEU A 24 7.30 11.91 -2.38
C LEU A 24 6.38 12.95 -1.74
N PHE A 25 5.71 12.61 -0.63
CA PHE A 25 5.00 13.62 0.15
C PHE A 25 5.95 14.74 0.60
N LEU A 26 7.13 14.37 1.09
CA LEU A 26 8.16 15.35 1.44
C LEU A 26 8.65 16.13 0.21
N ALA A 27 8.77 15.49 -0.95
CA ALA A 27 9.12 16.17 -2.20
C ALA A 27 8.06 17.18 -2.67
N THR A 28 6.77 16.91 -2.41
CA THR A 28 5.66 17.85 -2.71
C THR A 28 5.62 19.05 -1.78
N LEU A 29 6.10 18.92 -0.54
CA LEU A 29 6.18 20.06 0.41
C LEU A 29 7.34 21.00 0.10
N ASN A 30 8.34 20.54 -0.67
CA ASN A 30 9.58 21.27 -0.92
C ASN A 30 9.57 22.08 -2.23
N ASP A 31 8.37 22.45 -2.71
CA ASP A 31 8.11 23.35 -3.84
C ASP A 31 8.85 23.01 -5.15
N ARG A 32 9.03 21.71 -5.43
CA ARG A 32 9.63 21.24 -6.69
C ARG A 32 8.72 21.55 -7.88
N THR A 33 9.32 21.77 -9.05
CA THR A 33 8.55 22.00 -10.28
C THR A 33 7.59 20.84 -10.55
N HIS A 34 6.35 21.14 -10.95
CA HIS A 34 5.29 20.15 -11.17
C HIS A 34 5.74 18.95 -12.02
N SER A 35 6.54 19.20 -13.07
CA SER A 35 7.03 18.15 -13.97
C SER A 35 7.95 17.13 -13.30
N GLU A 36 8.73 17.54 -12.29
CA GLU A 36 9.62 16.65 -11.54
C GLU A 36 8.84 15.77 -10.57
N VAL A 37 7.88 16.36 -9.86
CA VAL A 37 7.00 15.64 -8.93
C VAL A 37 6.22 14.56 -9.67
N ILE A 38 5.71 14.87 -10.88
CA ILE A 38 5.02 13.93 -11.75
C ILE A 38 5.89 12.73 -12.10
N LYS A 39 7.12 12.96 -12.58
CA LYS A 39 8.06 11.89 -12.95
C LYS A 39 8.43 11.02 -11.75
N LEU A 40 8.69 11.66 -10.60
CA LEU A 40 9.02 10.96 -9.36
C LEU A 40 7.83 10.13 -8.86
N SER A 41 6.60 10.63 -8.97
CA SER A 41 5.37 9.90 -8.63
C SER A 41 5.24 8.61 -9.45
N LEU A 42 5.34 8.73 -10.79
CA LEU A 42 5.25 7.58 -11.69
C LEU A 42 6.35 6.55 -11.41
N PHE A 43 7.59 7.01 -11.21
CA PHE A 43 8.70 6.12 -10.86
C PHE A 43 8.41 5.35 -9.57
N LEU A 44 8.01 6.05 -8.51
CA LEU A 44 7.70 5.44 -7.21
C LEU A 44 6.47 4.54 -7.27
N PHE A 45 5.54 4.78 -8.20
CA PHE A 45 4.38 3.92 -8.41
C PHE A 45 4.78 2.56 -8.94
N PHE A 46 5.55 2.52 -10.03
CA PHE A 46 6.06 1.26 -10.56
C PHE A 46 7.00 0.58 -9.56
N PHE A 47 7.85 1.35 -8.88
CA PHE A 47 8.70 0.82 -7.82
C PHE A 47 7.87 0.21 -6.68
N ASN A 48 6.74 0.84 -6.32
CA ASN A 48 5.85 0.30 -5.30
C ASN A 48 5.23 -1.03 -5.71
N ILE A 49 4.71 -1.11 -6.93
CA ILE A 49 4.13 -2.35 -7.46
C ILE A 49 5.16 -3.47 -7.39
N ILE A 50 6.34 -3.22 -7.94
CA ILE A 50 7.44 -4.19 -7.98
C ILE A 50 7.86 -4.56 -6.56
N GLY A 51 8.00 -3.59 -5.66
CA GLY A 51 8.40 -3.83 -4.28
C GLY A 51 7.40 -4.66 -3.48
N TYR A 52 6.09 -4.40 -3.61
CA TYR A 52 5.06 -5.24 -3.00
C TYR A 52 5.15 -6.68 -3.50
N LEU A 53 5.29 -6.89 -4.81
CA LEU A 53 5.41 -8.22 -5.42
C LEU A 53 6.67 -8.95 -4.95
N LEU A 54 7.83 -8.29 -5.02
CA LEU A 54 9.11 -8.88 -4.65
C LEU A 54 9.17 -9.20 -3.16
N LEU A 55 8.83 -8.25 -2.28
CA LEU A 55 8.90 -8.47 -0.84
C LEU A 55 7.93 -9.55 -0.37
N SER A 56 6.73 -9.59 -0.92
CA SER A 56 5.76 -10.62 -0.57
C SER A 56 6.15 -12.01 -1.07
N SER A 57 6.94 -12.12 -2.15
CA SER A 57 7.50 -13.40 -2.61
C SER A 57 8.48 -14.05 -1.62
N PHE A 58 9.01 -13.28 -0.66
CA PHE A 58 9.86 -13.79 0.42
C PHE A 58 9.08 -14.23 1.66
N LEU A 59 7.80 -13.86 1.81
CA LEU A 59 6.99 -14.26 2.96
C LEU A 59 6.84 -15.79 3.13
N PRO A 60 6.70 -16.62 2.08
CA PRO A 60 6.62 -18.08 2.23
C PRO A 60 7.85 -18.71 2.89
N LYS A 61 8.97 -17.98 3.01
CA LYS A 61 10.12 -18.46 3.77
C LYS A 61 9.78 -18.59 5.26
N TRP A 62 8.99 -17.67 5.82
CA TRP A 62 8.90 -17.44 7.26
C TRP A 62 7.47 -17.53 7.81
N PHE A 63 6.47 -17.54 6.92
CA PHE A 63 5.06 -17.50 7.28
C PHE A 63 4.21 -18.49 6.48
N GLN A 64 3.17 -19.01 7.11
CA GLN A 64 2.16 -19.85 6.48
C GLN A 64 1.12 -19.01 5.72
N ALA A 65 0.47 -19.59 4.72
CA ALA A 65 -0.54 -18.89 3.91
C ALA A 65 -1.66 -18.28 4.74
N LYS A 66 -2.16 -19.00 5.76
CA LYS A 66 -3.20 -18.51 6.67
C LYS A 66 -2.79 -17.25 7.43
N GLU A 67 -1.51 -17.12 7.77
CA GLU A 67 -0.96 -15.99 8.53
C GLU A 67 -0.87 -14.76 7.65
N VAL A 68 -0.35 -14.95 6.42
CA VAL A 68 -0.26 -13.89 5.41
C VAL A 68 -1.64 -13.40 5.01
N LEU A 69 -2.60 -14.30 4.77
CA LEU A 69 -3.98 -13.93 4.46
C LEU A 69 -4.63 -13.16 5.62
N CYS A 70 -4.52 -13.66 6.86
CA CYS A 70 -5.08 -13.00 8.04
C CYS A 70 -4.51 -11.57 8.20
N SER A 71 -3.18 -11.41 8.09
CA SER A 71 -2.52 -10.12 8.15
C SER A 71 -2.95 -9.20 7.01
N THR A 72 -3.00 -9.71 5.78
CA THR A 72 -3.40 -8.93 4.59
C THR A 72 -4.83 -8.42 4.72
N PHE A 73 -5.77 -9.28 5.14
CA PHE A 73 -7.16 -8.88 5.35
C PHE A 73 -7.33 -7.93 6.52
N PHE A 74 -6.50 -8.05 7.57
CA PHE A 74 -6.48 -7.08 8.67
C PHE A 74 -6.09 -5.69 8.17
N PHE A 75 -5.00 -5.56 7.40
CA PHE A 75 -4.59 -4.27 6.83
C PHE A 75 -5.58 -3.74 5.78
N LEU A 76 -6.17 -4.61 4.96
CA LEU A 76 -7.26 -4.24 4.05
C LEU A 76 -8.44 -3.65 4.81
N GLY A 77 -8.88 -4.34 5.87
CA GLY A 77 -9.99 -3.91 6.71
C GLY A 77 -9.71 -2.56 7.37
N LEU A 78 -8.49 -2.35 7.90
CA LEU A 78 -8.08 -1.07 8.44
C LEU A 78 -8.13 0.05 7.37
N GLY A 79 -7.60 -0.21 6.18
CA GLY A 79 -7.65 0.74 5.05
C GLY A 79 -9.08 1.08 4.64
N LEU A 80 -9.96 0.09 4.53
CA LEU A 80 -11.37 0.30 4.20
C LEU A 80 -12.13 1.03 5.30
N CYS A 81 -11.86 0.75 6.58
CA CYS A 81 -12.46 1.48 7.70
C CYS A 81 -12.06 2.96 7.66
N ILE A 82 -10.79 3.24 7.40
CA ILE A 82 -10.28 4.62 7.35
C ILE A 82 -10.83 5.36 6.14
N TRP A 83 -10.95 4.68 4.99
CA TRP A 83 -11.67 5.20 3.83
C TRP A 83 -13.13 5.51 4.15
N ALA A 84 -13.87 4.58 4.75
CA ALA A 84 -15.28 4.77 5.08
C ALA A 84 -15.49 5.94 6.07
N ILE A 85 -14.65 6.04 7.10
CA ILE A 85 -14.66 7.18 8.04
C ILE A 85 -14.38 8.50 7.30
N SER A 86 -13.46 8.49 6.34
CA SER A 86 -13.12 9.68 5.56
C SER A 86 -14.24 10.10 4.61
N PHE A 87 -14.88 9.13 3.97
CA PHE A 87 -16.07 9.34 3.13
C PHE A 87 -17.24 9.94 3.92
N LEU A 88 -17.49 9.44 5.14
CA LEU A 88 -18.62 9.86 5.97
C LEU A 88 -18.44 11.23 6.63
N THR A 89 -17.20 11.65 6.88
CA THR A 89 -16.94 12.88 7.66
C THR A 89 -16.66 14.10 6.80
N LEU A 90 -16.30 13.94 5.51
CA LEU A 90 -15.96 15.00 4.54
C LEU A 90 -14.86 16.00 4.99
N GLN A 91 -14.37 15.93 6.23
CA GLN A 91 -13.36 16.80 6.82
C GLN A 91 -12.01 16.10 6.99
N LEU A 92 -11.98 14.78 6.85
CA LEU A 92 -10.76 13.97 7.00
C LEU A 92 -9.96 13.82 5.70
N GLY A 93 -10.19 14.65 4.67
CA GLY A 93 -9.39 14.61 3.43
C GLY A 93 -7.88 14.60 3.68
N ASN A 94 -7.41 15.33 4.71
CA ASN A 94 -6.00 15.39 5.12
C ASN A 94 -5.52 14.17 5.94
N LEU A 95 -6.37 13.62 6.82
CA LEU A 95 -6.06 12.42 7.61
C LEU A 95 -6.12 11.13 6.76
N TYR A 96 -7.00 11.13 5.77
CA TYR A 96 -7.08 10.17 4.67
C TYR A 96 -5.80 10.20 3.82
N PHE A 97 -5.32 11.39 3.47
CA PHE A 97 -4.05 11.60 2.80
C PHE A 97 -2.87 11.07 3.62
N LEU A 98 -2.89 11.25 4.96
CA LEU A 98 -1.86 10.81 5.89
C LEU A 98 -1.81 9.28 6.08
N TYR A 99 -2.97 8.62 6.13
CA TYR A 99 -3.02 7.15 6.27
C TYR A 99 -2.75 6.43 4.95
N HIS A 100 -3.29 6.94 3.85
CA HIS A 100 -3.02 6.39 2.53
C HIS A 100 -1.71 6.87 1.93
N ILE A 101 -0.98 7.81 2.53
CA ILE A 101 0.28 8.41 2.01
C ILE A 101 1.24 7.35 1.47
N VAL A 102 1.21 6.15 2.02
CA VAL A 102 1.98 4.95 1.65
C VAL A 102 1.66 4.39 0.25
N GLY A 103 0.46 4.60 -0.29
CA GLY A 103 0.07 4.25 -1.67
C GLY A 103 -0.43 5.46 -2.48
N TYR A 104 -0.96 6.47 -1.79
CA TYR A 104 -1.47 7.71 -2.35
C TYR A 104 -0.35 8.56 -2.92
N THR A 105 0.84 8.57 -2.30
CA THR A 105 1.93 9.42 -2.77
C THR A 105 2.43 8.98 -4.12
N SER A 106 2.77 7.72 -4.36
CA SER A 106 3.15 7.32 -5.72
C SER A 106 2.05 7.57 -6.77
N PHE A 107 0.79 7.69 -6.35
CA PHE A 107 -0.33 8.16 -7.17
C PHE A 107 -0.69 9.65 -7.06
N ILE A 108 0.13 10.49 -6.39
CA ILE A 108 -0.04 11.96 -6.32
C ILE A 108 -0.09 12.57 -7.72
N TRP A 109 0.36 11.85 -8.74
CA TRP A 109 0.09 12.19 -10.12
C TRP A 109 -1.40 12.43 -10.42
N ILE A 110 -2.32 11.71 -9.79
CA ILE A 110 -3.74 11.84 -10.09
C ILE A 110 -4.34 13.12 -9.48
N PRO A 111 -4.18 13.46 -8.19
CA PRO A 111 -4.71 14.72 -7.65
C PRO A 111 -3.95 15.97 -8.14
N TYR A 112 -2.63 15.90 -8.32
CA TYR A 112 -1.80 17.08 -8.60
C TYR A 112 -1.73 17.44 -10.10
N SER A 113 -1.94 16.48 -11.02
CA SER A 113 -1.96 16.75 -12.47
C SER A 113 -3.35 17.13 -12.98
N PHE A 114 -4.39 16.83 -12.19
CA PHE A 114 -5.77 17.12 -12.54
C PHE A 114 -6.35 18.00 -11.43
N THR A 115 -6.09 19.29 -11.51
CA THR A 115 -6.70 20.36 -10.68
C THR A 115 -8.23 20.46 -10.79
N ASN A 116 -8.91 19.42 -11.28
CA ASN A 116 -10.36 19.30 -11.48
C ASN A 116 -10.87 17.87 -11.17
N ILE A 117 -10.14 17.06 -10.40
CA ILE A 117 -10.72 15.82 -9.86
C ILE A 117 -11.73 16.22 -8.81
N SER A 118 -13.00 15.95 -9.08
CA SER A 118 -14.05 16.09 -8.08
C SER A 118 -13.64 15.29 -6.83
N GLU A 119 -13.93 15.82 -5.64
CA GLU A 119 -13.69 15.13 -4.37
C GLU A 119 -14.23 13.69 -4.40
N GLU A 120 -15.32 13.46 -5.13
CA GLU A 120 -15.92 12.15 -5.41
C GLU A 120 -14.96 11.17 -6.10
N LEU A 121 -14.18 11.61 -7.10
CA LEU A 121 -13.22 10.76 -7.79
C LEU A 121 -11.98 10.49 -6.91
N GLY A 122 -11.54 11.45 -6.08
CA GLY A 122 -10.51 11.22 -5.06
C GLY A 122 -10.93 10.15 -4.03
N LEU A 123 -12.19 10.19 -3.59
CA LEU A 123 -12.77 9.19 -2.69
C LEU A 123 -12.86 7.80 -3.34
N LYS A 124 -13.23 7.70 -4.62
CA LYS A 124 -13.25 6.43 -5.36
C LYS A 124 -11.85 5.85 -5.56
N LEU A 125 -10.86 6.70 -5.79
CA LEU A 125 -9.48 6.25 -6.02
C LEU A 125 -8.84 5.65 -4.78
N GLY A 126 -9.09 6.20 -3.59
CA GLY A 126 -8.45 5.62 -2.42
C GLY A 126 -9.14 4.41 -1.80
N TYR A 127 -10.34 4.03 -2.26
CA TYR A 127 -10.81 2.65 -2.14
C TYR A 127 -9.84 1.68 -2.85
N LEU A 128 -9.39 2.02 -4.06
CA LEU A 128 -8.42 1.20 -4.81
C LEU A 128 -7.06 1.14 -4.11
N PHE A 129 -6.65 2.19 -3.40
CA PHE A 129 -5.40 2.21 -2.63
C PHE A 129 -5.44 1.31 -1.38
N SER A 130 -6.62 0.95 -0.88
CA SER A 130 -6.76 -0.09 0.15
C SER A 130 -6.58 -1.49 -0.43
N ILE A 131 -7.06 -1.71 -1.65
CA ILE A 131 -7.18 -3.05 -2.25
C ILE A 131 -5.93 -3.47 -3.01
N ILE A 132 -5.34 -2.57 -3.80
CA ILE A 132 -4.19 -2.90 -4.66
C ILE A 132 -3.02 -3.49 -3.85
N PRO A 133 -2.59 -2.90 -2.72
CA PRO A 133 -1.52 -3.50 -1.91
C PRO A 133 -1.84 -4.92 -1.46
N SER A 134 -3.09 -5.18 -1.03
CA SER A 134 -3.53 -6.51 -0.62
C SER A 134 -3.47 -7.52 -1.76
N ILE A 135 -3.93 -7.14 -2.96
CA ILE A 135 -3.85 -7.98 -4.16
C ILE A 135 -2.38 -8.30 -4.49
N LEU A 136 -1.51 -7.27 -4.49
CA LEU A 136 -0.09 -7.44 -4.81
C LEU A 136 0.62 -8.33 -3.79
N ILE A 137 0.31 -8.20 -2.50
CA ILE A 137 0.87 -9.06 -1.44
C ILE A 137 0.43 -10.51 -1.63
N ILE A 138 -0.86 -10.76 -1.91
CA ILE A 138 -1.37 -12.11 -2.14
C ILE A 138 -0.74 -12.72 -3.39
N PHE A 139 -0.65 -11.96 -4.46
CA PHE A 139 -0.08 -12.43 -5.72
C PHE A 139 1.42 -12.73 -5.59
N GLY A 140 2.20 -11.81 -5.02
CA GLY A 140 3.63 -12.03 -4.81
C GLY A 140 3.91 -13.18 -3.84
N PHE A 141 3.10 -13.32 -2.77
CA PHE A 141 3.16 -14.50 -1.89
C PHE A 141 2.92 -15.80 -2.66
N TYR A 142 1.89 -15.85 -3.51
CA TYR A 142 1.57 -17.02 -4.32
C TYR A 142 2.74 -17.38 -5.27
N VAL A 143 3.27 -16.40 -5.99
CA VAL A 143 4.45 -16.57 -6.86
C VAL A 143 5.64 -17.13 -6.07
N GLY A 144 5.92 -16.56 -4.89
CA GLY A 144 6.98 -17.04 -4.00
C GLY A 144 6.78 -18.48 -3.53
N LYS A 145 5.53 -18.89 -3.32
CA LYS A 145 5.19 -20.26 -2.92
C LYS A 145 5.42 -21.25 -4.06
N VAL A 146 4.95 -20.92 -5.28
CA VAL A 146 5.16 -21.75 -6.48
C VAL A 146 6.64 -21.97 -6.75
N HIS A 147 7.46 -20.91 -6.63
CA HIS A 147 8.90 -20.98 -6.87
C HIS A 147 9.66 -21.82 -5.83
N LYS A 148 9.10 -21.99 -4.64
CA LYS A 148 9.76 -22.72 -3.54
C LYS A 148 9.41 -24.20 -3.46
N GLY A 149 8.47 -24.69 -4.28
CA GLY A 149 8.07 -26.10 -4.29
C GLY A 149 7.79 -26.64 -2.89
N ASP A 150 6.64 -26.29 -2.30
CA ASP A 150 6.06 -26.87 -1.06
C ASP A 150 7.05 -27.35 0.02
N SER A 151 8.16 -26.63 0.25
CA SER A 151 9.02 -26.90 1.40
C SER A 151 8.34 -26.33 2.64
N PRO A 152 7.96 -27.16 3.63
CA PRO A 152 7.27 -26.69 4.83
C PRO A 152 8.13 -25.63 5.53
N ALA A 153 7.46 -24.57 6.01
CA ALA A 153 8.14 -23.53 6.77
C ALA A 153 8.90 -24.15 7.95
N PRO A 154 10.16 -23.74 8.22
CA PRO A 154 10.91 -24.25 9.35
C PRO A 154 10.14 -23.96 10.64
N LEU A 155 9.93 -25.02 11.43
CA LEU A 155 9.22 -25.02 12.72
C LEU A 155 9.88 -24.08 13.72
#